data_AF-A0A7H8NB76-F1
#
_entry.id   AF-A0A7H8NB76-F1
#
_cell.length_a   1.000
_cell.length_b   1.000
_cell.length_c   1.000
_cell.angle_alpha   90.00
_cell.angle_beta   90.00
_cell.angle_gamma   90.00
#
_symmetry.space_group_name_H-M   'P 1'
#
loop_
_entity.id
_entity.type
_entity.pdbx_description
1 polymer ?
#
loop_
_entity_poly.entity_id
_entity_poly.type
_entity_poly.pdbx_seq_one_letter_code
_entity_poly.pdbx_strand_id
1 'polypeptide(L)'
;MALDDLAQKKSGWPGSGLAKGLAVTLRTMTRKTHTAQYPDTLPELPPRSRGVIGLFEENCTVCMLCARECPDWCIYIDSHKETVPAATPGGRERSQNVLDRFAIDFALCMYCGICIEVCPFDALFWSPEFEYAETDIRDLTHERDKLREWMWTVPEPPALDPGAEEPKEVAAARKTADKLAAAQAAEAAAAAAPDPSDAPGEPGPPGAPGEGAPS
;
A
#
# COMPACT_ATOMS: atom_id res chain seq x y z
N MET A 1 7.92 76.54 22.48
CA MET A 1 7.54 75.60 23.55
C MET A 1 7.08 74.25 22.99
N ALA A 2 7.74 73.72 21.94
CA ALA A 2 7.35 72.45 21.29
C ALA A 2 8.48 71.83 20.44
N LEU A 3 9.75 71.92 20.89
CA LEU A 3 10.88 71.24 20.23
C LEU A 3 11.86 70.57 21.21
N ASP A 4 11.74 70.81 22.51
CA ASP A 4 12.62 70.21 23.53
C ASP A 4 12.19 68.80 23.99
N ASP A 5 10.97 68.35 23.66
CA ASP A 5 10.42 67.06 24.13
C ASP A 5 10.88 65.82 23.31
N LEU A 6 11.59 66.02 22.19
CA LEU A 6 12.06 64.91 21.36
C LEU A 6 13.47 64.41 21.71
N ALA A 7 14.22 65.18 22.52
CA ALA A 7 15.59 64.83 22.92
C ALA A 7 15.65 63.86 24.12
N GLN A 8 14.58 63.74 24.91
CA GLN A 8 14.57 62.94 26.14
C GLN A 8 14.20 61.45 25.97
N LYS A 9 13.81 60.99 24.77
CA LYS A 9 13.35 59.60 24.54
C LYS A 9 14.45 58.60 24.11
N LYS A 10 15.73 59.00 24.16
CA LYS A 10 16.88 58.14 23.78
C LYS A 10 17.86 57.87 24.94
N SER A 11 17.40 57.82 26.18
CA SER A 11 18.23 57.35 27.31
C SER A 11 18.27 55.81 27.40
N GLY A 12 18.68 55.15 26.32
CA GLY A 12 19.14 53.76 26.43
C GLY A 12 20.57 53.76 26.97
N TRP A 13 20.81 53.18 28.15
CA TRP A 13 22.17 52.95 28.67
C TRP A 13 23.05 52.28 27.59
N PRO A 14 24.31 52.71 27.38
CA PRO A 14 25.20 52.11 26.39
C PRO A 14 25.40 50.60 26.68
N GLY A 15 24.87 49.75 25.80
CA GLY A 15 24.91 48.28 25.96
C GLY A 15 23.59 47.63 26.40
N SER A 16 22.52 48.40 26.62
CA SER A 16 21.18 47.86 26.92
C SER A 16 20.65 46.91 25.83
N GLY A 17 21.04 47.10 24.57
CA GLY A 17 20.74 46.15 23.48
C GLY A 17 21.46 44.81 23.64
N LEU A 18 22.74 44.83 24.03
CA LEU A 18 23.54 43.62 24.27
C LEU A 18 23.00 42.84 25.47
N ALA A 19 22.67 43.53 26.56
CA ALA A 19 22.07 42.91 27.75
C ALA A 19 20.71 42.25 27.42
N LYS A 20 19.86 42.93 26.63
CA LYS A 20 18.59 42.35 26.17
C LYS A 20 18.82 41.13 25.27
N GLY A 21 19.82 41.16 24.39
CA GLY A 21 20.20 40.02 23.55
C GLY A 21 20.66 38.81 24.37
N LEU A 22 21.57 39.03 25.33
CA LEU A 22 22.05 37.98 26.24
C LEU A 22 20.91 37.41 27.12
N ALA A 23 19.97 38.26 27.55
CA ALA A 23 18.79 37.80 28.29
C ALA A 23 17.90 36.87 27.45
N VAL A 24 17.75 37.12 26.15
CA VAL A 24 17.05 36.21 25.24
C VAL A 24 17.82 34.89 25.11
N THR A 25 19.14 34.93 24.95
CA THR A 25 19.98 33.72 24.88
C THR A 25 19.86 32.89 26.16
N LEU A 26 19.95 33.52 27.34
CA LEU A 26 19.82 32.84 28.63
C LEU A 26 18.42 32.21 28.82
N ARG A 27 17.38 32.93 28.38
CA ARG A 27 16.01 32.40 28.38
C ARG A 27 15.83 31.22 27.44
N THR A 28 16.51 31.20 26.30
CA THR A 28 16.45 30.08 25.35
C THR A 28 17.25 28.88 25.87
N MET A 29 18.39 29.10 26.53
CA MET A 29 19.24 28.04 27.10
C MET A 29 18.55 27.22 28.19
N THR A 30 17.56 27.79 28.89
CA THR A 30 16.78 27.10 29.93
C THR A 30 15.54 26.38 29.39
N ARG A 31 15.25 26.47 28.09
CA ARG A 31 14.14 25.72 27.47
C ARG A 31 14.54 24.25 27.30
N LYS A 32 13.54 23.37 27.33
CA LYS A 32 13.72 21.95 26.98
C LYS A 32 14.15 21.82 25.51
N THR A 33 15.13 20.97 25.26
CA THR A 33 15.63 20.68 23.91
C THR A 33 14.56 19.98 23.07
N HIS A 34 14.42 20.39 21.81
CA HIS A 34 13.52 19.76 20.82
C HIS A 34 14.19 18.64 20.01
N THR A 35 15.42 18.26 20.33
CA THR A 35 16.19 17.23 19.61
C THR A 35 15.58 15.85 19.83
N ALA A 36 15.30 15.14 18.73
CA ALA A 36 15.15 13.69 18.72
C ALA A 36 16.54 13.06 18.54
N GLN A 37 16.91 12.13 19.42
CA GLN A 37 18.23 11.49 19.39
C GLN A 37 18.21 10.30 18.44
N TYR A 38 18.59 10.52 17.19
CA TYR A 38 18.79 9.45 16.21
C TYR A 38 20.08 8.66 16.54
N PRO A 39 20.10 7.31 16.45
CA PRO A 39 19.06 6.39 15.97
C PRO A 39 18.08 5.87 17.05
N ASP A 40 18.26 6.23 18.32
CA ASP A 40 17.42 5.71 19.43
C ASP A 40 15.96 6.18 19.36
N THR A 41 15.71 7.34 18.75
CA THR A 41 14.38 7.91 18.52
C THR A 41 14.20 8.19 17.03
N LEU A 42 13.39 7.38 16.36
CA LEU A 42 13.05 7.53 14.94
C LEU A 42 12.02 8.65 14.72
N PRO A 43 12.05 9.33 13.57
CA PRO A 43 11.04 10.32 13.21
C PRO A 43 9.68 9.65 12.95
N GLU A 44 8.60 10.31 13.36
CA GLU A 44 7.25 9.92 12.99
C GLU A 44 6.95 10.42 11.57
N LEU A 45 6.83 9.50 10.63
CA LEU A 45 6.60 9.79 9.22
C LEU A 45 5.10 9.79 8.92
N PRO A 46 4.58 10.77 8.14
CA PRO A 46 3.19 10.74 7.71
C PRO A 46 2.92 9.53 6.80
N PRO A 47 1.67 9.03 6.72
CA PRO A 47 1.34 7.83 5.95
C PRO A 47 1.65 7.89 4.45
N ARG A 48 1.70 9.09 3.86
CA ARG A 48 2.02 9.33 2.43
C ARG A 48 3.47 9.75 2.21
N SER A 49 4.37 9.35 3.12
CA SER A 49 5.81 9.59 2.96
C SER A 49 6.36 8.85 1.76
N ARG A 50 7.36 9.46 1.11
CA ARG A 50 8.02 8.91 -0.08
C ARG A 50 9.39 8.39 0.33
N GLY A 51 9.47 7.14 0.75
CA GLY A 51 10.72 6.44 1.03
C GLY A 51 11.26 5.76 -0.23
N VAL A 52 11.64 4.49 -0.12
CA VAL A 52 12.02 3.65 -1.26
C VAL A 52 10.79 3.18 -2.04
N ILE A 53 10.98 2.86 -3.33
CA ILE A 53 9.91 2.34 -4.19
C ILE A 53 9.92 0.81 -4.13
N GLY A 54 8.76 0.22 -3.85
CA GLY A 54 8.51 -1.21 -3.96
C GLY A 54 7.88 -1.59 -5.29
N LEU A 55 8.16 -2.80 -5.78
CA LEU A 55 7.63 -3.36 -7.04
C LEU A 55 6.78 -4.60 -6.77
N PHE A 56 5.52 -4.54 -7.21
CA PHE A 56 4.66 -5.70 -7.36
C PHE A 56 4.77 -6.24 -8.79
N GLU A 57 5.74 -7.11 -9.04
CA GLU A 57 6.14 -7.54 -10.40
C GLU A 57 5.00 -8.17 -11.21
N GLU A 58 4.09 -8.86 -10.54
CA GLU A 58 2.97 -9.57 -11.14
C GLU A 58 1.94 -8.60 -11.78
N ASN A 59 1.93 -7.34 -11.33
CA ASN A 59 1.11 -6.28 -11.90
C ASN A 59 1.81 -5.54 -13.06
N CYS A 60 3.12 -5.71 -13.24
CA CYS A 60 3.87 -5.00 -14.28
C CYS A 60 3.63 -5.63 -15.67
N THR A 61 2.99 -4.89 -16.57
CA THR A 61 2.70 -5.33 -17.95
C THR A 61 3.71 -4.84 -18.99
N VAL A 62 4.82 -4.24 -18.55
CA VAL A 62 5.84 -3.64 -19.42
C VAL A 62 5.26 -2.58 -20.39
N CYS A 63 4.33 -1.75 -19.91
CA CYS A 63 3.74 -0.66 -20.70
C CYS A 63 4.72 0.51 -20.96
N MET A 64 5.87 0.52 -20.29
CA MET A 64 6.93 1.55 -20.37
C MET A 64 6.47 2.97 -19.99
N LEU A 65 5.31 3.15 -19.36
CA LEU A 65 4.82 4.48 -18.96
C LEU A 65 5.67 5.08 -17.84
N CYS A 66 5.97 4.30 -16.80
CA CYS A 66 6.79 4.74 -15.67
C CYS A 66 8.20 5.19 -16.11
N ALA A 67 8.85 4.44 -17.01
CA ALA A 67 10.18 4.79 -17.52
C ALA A 67 10.15 6.04 -18.42
N ARG A 68 9.11 6.21 -19.23
CA ARG A 68 8.97 7.37 -20.14
C ARG A 68 8.63 8.67 -19.42
N GLU A 69 7.83 8.58 -18.36
CA GLU A 69 7.38 9.74 -17.59
C GLU A 69 8.36 10.11 -16.46
N CYS A 70 9.34 9.25 -16.16
CA CYS A 70 10.38 9.56 -15.18
C CYS A 70 11.20 10.79 -15.64
N PRO A 71 11.25 11.89 -14.86
CA PRO A 71 11.96 13.11 -15.27
C PRO A 71 13.47 12.89 -15.36
N ASP A 72 14.02 11.97 -14.56
CA ASP A 72 15.46 11.67 -14.49
C ASP A 72 15.86 10.45 -15.33
N TRP A 73 14.89 9.74 -15.93
CA TRP A 73 15.12 8.54 -16.75
C TRP A 73 15.90 7.43 -16.00
N CYS A 74 15.67 7.31 -14.69
CA CYS A 74 16.38 6.38 -13.80
C CYS A 74 15.84 4.94 -13.79
N ILE A 75 14.87 4.61 -14.64
CA ILE A 75 14.21 3.29 -14.65
C ILE A 75 14.65 2.50 -15.88
N TYR A 76 15.19 1.31 -15.67
CA TYR A 76 15.60 0.37 -16.71
C TYR A 76 14.60 -0.79 -16.79
N ILE A 77 14.07 -1.04 -17.99
CA ILE A 77 13.09 -2.12 -18.22
C ILE A 77 13.49 -2.87 -19.49
N ASP A 78 13.68 -4.19 -19.35
CA ASP A 78 13.88 -5.11 -20.46
C ASP A 78 12.69 -6.09 -20.52
N SER A 79 12.31 -6.48 -21.74
CA SER A 79 11.19 -7.40 -21.96
C SER A 79 11.31 -8.15 -23.28
N HIS A 80 10.71 -9.33 -23.33
CA HIS A 80 10.51 -10.09 -24.56
C HIS A 80 9.02 -10.32 -24.81
N LYS A 81 8.71 -10.83 -26.00
CA LYS A 81 7.35 -11.12 -26.43
C LYS A 81 7.11 -12.63 -26.42
N GLU A 82 6.04 -13.03 -25.76
CA GLU A 82 5.52 -14.39 -25.83
C GLU A 82 4.19 -14.42 -26.60
N THR A 83 3.96 -15.51 -27.32
CA THR A 83 2.71 -15.75 -28.03
C THR A 83 1.78 -16.56 -27.14
N VAL A 84 0.65 -15.97 -26.76
CA VAL A 84 -0.40 -16.61 -25.98
C VAL A 84 -1.40 -17.25 -26.95
N PRO A 85 -1.66 -18.57 -26.83
CA PRO A 85 -2.63 -19.26 -27.66
C PRO A 85 -4.03 -18.68 -27.44
N ALA A 86 -4.88 -18.81 -28.45
CA ALA A 86 -6.25 -18.32 -28.35
C ALA A 86 -7.02 -19.05 -27.24
N ALA A 87 -7.66 -18.28 -26.35
CA ALA A 87 -8.49 -18.83 -25.26
C ALA A 87 -9.77 -19.51 -25.76
N THR A 88 -10.16 -19.26 -27.02
CA THR A 88 -11.35 -19.83 -27.66
C THR A 88 -10.94 -20.51 -28.97
N PRO A 89 -11.52 -21.67 -29.30
CA PRO A 89 -11.32 -22.31 -30.60
C PRO A 89 -11.61 -21.34 -31.75
N GLY A 90 -10.65 -21.15 -32.67
CA GLY A 90 -10.76 -20.22 -33.79
C GLY A 90 -10.40 -18.76 -33.48
N GLY A 91 -9.95 -18.45 -32.27
CA GLY A 91 -9.44 -17.12 -31.93
C GLY A 91 -8.05 -16.83 -32.50
N ARG A 92 -7.67 -15.55 -32.58
CA ARG A 92 -6.33 -15.12 -33.00
C ARG A 92 -5.33 -15.27 -31.84
N GLU A 93 -4.15 -15.77 -32.15
CA GLU A 93 -3.00 -15.70 -31.24
C GLU A 93 -2.70 -14.24 -30.86
N ARG A 94 -2.35 -14.03 -29.59
CA ARG A 94 -2.02 -12.70 -29.06
C ARG A 94 -0.58 -12.69 -28.61
N SER A 95 0.10 -11.58 -28.80
CA SER A 95 1.43 -11.36 -28.22
C SER A 95 1.27 -10.60 -26.90
N GLN A 96 1.98 -11.08 -25.87
CA GLN A 96 2.09 -10.43 -24.57
C GLN A 96 3.57 -10.10 -24.31
N ASN A 97 3.85 -8.95 -23.70
CA ASN A 97 5.18 -8.63 -23.21
C ASN A 97 5.38 -9.27 -21.84
N VAL A 98 6.53 -9.92 -21.65
CA VAL A 98 6.96 -10.51 -20.39
C VAL A 98 8.17 -9.74 -19.89
N LEU A 99 8.16 -9.40 -18.59
CA LEU A 99 9.19 -8.59 -17.94
C LEU A 99 10.45 -9.43 -17.70
N ASP A 100 11.59 -9.02 -18.29
CA ASP A 100 12.88 -9.67 -18.08
C ASP A 100 13.67 -9.00 -16.95
N ARG A 101 13.70 -7.67 -16.96
CA ARG A 101 14.41 -6.85 -15.99
C ARG A 101 13.60 -5.61 -15.65
N PHE A 102 13.63 -5.24 -14.39
CA PHE A 102 13.15 -3.95 -13.90
C PHE A 102 14.14 -3.45 -12.86
N ALA A 103 14.71 -2.28 -13.06
CA ALA A 103 15.64 -1.69 -12.10
C ALA A 103 15.38 -0.19 -11.96
N ILE A 104 15.64 0.33 -10.77
CA ILE A 104 15.60 1.78 -10.50
C ILE A 104 16.97 2.17 -9.93
N ASP A 105 17.59 3.18 -10.54
CA ASP A 105 18.80 3.80 -10.01
C ASP A 105 18.42 4.91 -9.02
N PHE A 106 18.56 4.61 -7.72
CA PHE A 106 18.27 5.56 -6.65
C PHE A 106 19.37 6.62 -6.46
N ALA A 107 20.52 6.50 -7.13
CA ALA A 107 21.48 7.60 -7.21
C ALA A 107 21.02 8.72 -8.16
N LEU A 108 20.09 8.43 -9.07
CA LEU A 108 19.50 9.39 -10.01
C LEU A 108 18.08 9.81 -9.63
N CYS A 109 17.30 8.94 -9.01
CA CYS A 109 15.91 9.20 -8.65
C CYS A 109 15.73 10.42 -7.73
N MET A 110 14.90 11.38 -8.14
CA MET A 110 14.54 12.54 -7.29
C MET A 110 13.30 12.35 -6.39
N TYR A 111 12.75 11.13 -6.29
CA TYR A 111 11.58 10.79 -5.46
C TYR A 111 10.30 11.59 -5.78
N CYS A 112 10.09 11.90 -7.07
CA CYS A 112 8.95 12.69 -7.53
C CYS A 112 7.60 11.92 -7.49
N GLY A 113 7.63 10.58 -7.54
CA GLY A 113 6.45 9.71 -7.48
C GLY A 113 5.66 9.56 -8.77
N ILE A 114 6.09 10.19 -9.86
CA ILE A 114 5.34 10.17 -11.11
C ILE A 114 5.23 8.76 -11.69
N CYS A 115 6.26 7.93 -11.53
CA CYS A 115 6.24 6.53 -11.95
C CYS A 115 5.14 5.69 -11.26
N ILE A 116 4.78 6.04 -10.02
CA ILE A 116 3.73 5.38 -9.26
C ILE A 116 2.36 5.85 -9.76
N GLU A 117 2.15 7.16 -9.85
CA GLU A 117 0.86 7.75 -10.27
C GLU A 117 0.50 7.43 -11.73
N VAL A 118 1.51 7.31 -12.61
CA VAL A 118 1.28 7.00 -14.02
C VAL A 118 1.12 5.50 -14.28
N CYS A 119 1.40 4.64 -13.30
CA CYS A 119 1.29 3.19 -13.47
C CYS A 119 -0.19 2.80 -13.52
N PRO A 120 -0.73 2.35 -14.67
CA PRO A 120 -2.15 2.07 -14.79
C PRO A 120 -2.54 0.69 -14.21
N PHE A 121 -1.57 -0.04 -13.65
CA PHE A 121 -1.76 -1.39 -13.11
C PHE A 121 -1.32 -1.48 -11.65
N ASP A 122 -1.00 -0.35 -10.99
CA ASP A 122 -0.54 -0.32 -9.60
C ASP A 122 0.57 -1.35 -9.34
N ALA A 123 1.66 -1.26 -10.12
CA ALA A 123 2.82 -2.13 -9.96
C ALA A 123 3.90 -1.52 -9.06
N LEU A 124 3.86 -0.20 -8.81
CA LEU A 124 4.86 0.51 -8.02
C LEU A 124 4.21 1.20 -6.83
N PHE A 125 4.84 1.17 -5.67
CA PHE A 125 4.30 1.75 -4.44
C PHE A 125 5.40 2.41 -3.59
N TRP A 126 4.98 3.33 -2.72
CA TRP A 126 5.87 3.90 -1.71
C TRP A 126 5.97 2.98 -0.49
N SER A 127 7.18 2.60 -0.16
CA SER A 127 7.54 2.08 1.15
C SER A 127 7.96 3.25 2.06
N PRO A 128 7.70 3.17 3.39
CA PRO A 128 8.13 4.17 4.36
C PRO A 128 9.63 4.06 4.67
N GLU A 129 10.30 3.01 4.20
CA GLU A 129 11.72 2.78 4.44
C GLU A 129 12.56 3.88 3.76
N PHE A 130 13.39 4.57 4.55
CA PHE A 130 14.25 5.65 4.09
C PHE A 130 15.74 5.37 4.39
N GLU A 131 16.04 4.31 5.13
CA GLU A 131 17.37 3.98 5.66
C GLU A 131 18.05 2.86 4.86
N TYR A 132 18.27 3.09 3.56
CA TYR A 132 18.92 2.14 2.66
C TYR A 132 20.17 2.75 2.01
N ALA A 133 20.90 3.56 2.77
CA ALA A 133 22.15 4.15 2.29
C ALA A 133 23.19 3.05 2.06
N GLU A 134 23.83 3.07 0.90
CA GLU A 134 24.88 2.13 0.51
C GLU A 134 26.27 2.78 0.47
N THR A 135 27.30 1.94 0.51
CA THR A 135 28.70 2.40 0.49
C THR A 135 29.28 2.59 -0.90
N ASP A 136 28.79 1.83 -1.89
CA ASP A 136 29.08 2.02 -3.32
C ASP A 136 27.82 2.55 -4.02
N ILE A 137 28.01 3.49 -4.95
CA ILE A 137 26.93 4.05 -5.77
C ILE A 137 26.24 2.97 -6.61
N ARG A 138 26.95 1.92 -7.00
CA ARG A 138 26.39 0.82 -7.80
C ARG A 138 25.33 0.04 -7.05
N ASP A 139 25.42 -0.01 -5.73
CA ASP A 139 24.48 -0.74 -4.88
C ASP A 139 23.16 0.03 -4.71
N LEU A 140 23.12 1.33 -5.06
CA LEU A 140 21.88 2.12 -5.13
C LEU A 140 21.02 1.81 -6.37
N THR A 141 21.52 0.99 -7.29
CA THR A 141 20.67 0.45 -8.36
C THR A 141 19.96 -0.79 -7.84
N HIS A 142 18.69 -0.63 -7.45
CA HIS A 142 17.90 -1.76 -6.99
C HIS A 142 17.28 -2.47 -8.19
N GLU A 143 17.69 -3.72 -8.39
CA GLU A 143 17.09 -4.65 -9.34
C GLU A 143 15.72 -5.16 -8.86
N ARG A 144 14.99 -5.84 -9.75
CA ARG A 144 13.61 -6.32 -9.56
C ARG A 144 13.39 -7.01 -8.21
N ASP A 145 14.28 -7.92 -7.86
CA ASP A 145 14.16 -8.72 -6.64
C ASP A 145 14.33 -7.85 -5.37
N LYS A 146 15.19 -6.83 -5.41
CA LYS A 146 15.32 -5.89 -4.29
C LYS A 146 14.10 -4.97 -4.16
N LEU A 147 13.56 -4.51 -5.29
CA LEU A 147 12.32 -3.74 -5.33
C LEU A 147 11.12 -4.56 -4.82
N ARG A 148 11.10 -5.87 -5.10
CA ARG A 148 10.12 -6.82 -4.57
C ARG A 148 10.18 -6.95 -3.05
N GLU A 149 11.38 -6.95 -2.46
CA GLU A 149 11.54 -6.98 -0.99
C GLU A 149 10.92 -5.75 -0.31
N TRP A 150 11.14 -4.55 -0.87
CA TRP A 150 10.50 -3.32 -0.38
C TRP A 150 8.97 -3.39 -0.42
N MET A 151 8.46 -4.27 -1.29
CA MET A 151 7.10 -4.81 -1.34
C MET A 151 6.41 -4.89 0.03
N TRP A 152 7.10 -5.59 0.94
CA TRP A 152 6.54 -6.06 2.20
C TRP A 152 6.46 -4.99 3.28
N THR A 153 7.03 -3.81 3.02
CA THR A 153 6.99 -2.66 3.92
C THR A 153 5.97 -1.61 3.49
N VAL A 154 5.34 -1.78 2.32
CA VAL A 154 4.31 -0.87 1.82
C VAL A 154 3.08 -0.95 2.75
N PRO A 155 2.66 0.18 3.35
CA PRO A 155 1.49 0.21 4.21
C PRO A 155 0.21 0.05 3.38
N GLU A 156 -0.84 -0.44 4.03
CA GLU A 156 -2.16 -0.47 3.43
C GLU A 156 -2.62 0.96 3.07
N PRO A 157 -3.32 1.16 1.93
CA PRO A 157 -3.87 2.45 1.59
C PRO A 157 -4.72 3.02 2.74
N PRO A 158 -4.54 4.31 3.09
CA PRO A 158 -5.31 4.91 4.16
C PRO A 158 -6.81 4.91 3.81
N ALA A 159 -7.65 4.84 4.84
CA ALA A 159 -9.10 4.92 4.68
C ALA A 159 -9.49 6.19 3.90
N LEU A 160 -10.52 6.05 3.07
CA LEU A 160 -11.09 7.16 2.33
C LEU A 160 -11.62 8.23 3.30
N ASP A 161 -11.53 9.49 2.89
CA ASP A 161 -12.06 10.59 3.69
C ASP A 161 -13.57 10.37 3.96
N PRO A 162 -14.10 10.76 5.14
CA PRO A 162 -15.48 10.44 5.55
C PRO A 162 -16.61 10.90 4.61
N GLY A 163 -16.31 11.75 3.63
CA GLY A 163 -17.25 12.22 2.61
C GLY A 163 -16.86 11.85 1.17
N ALA A 164 -15.81 11.04 0.97
CA ALA A 164 -15.42 10.57 -0.34
C ALA A 164 -16.42 9.52 -0.85
N GLU A 165 -16.75 9.60 -2.14
CA GLU A 165 -17.54 8.55 -2.79
C GLU A 165 -16.74 7.24 -2.77
N GLU A 166 -17.38 6.14 -2.33
CA GLU A 166 -16.72 4.83 -2.37
C GLU A 166 -16.32 4.50 -3.81
N PRO A 167 -15.09 4.00 -4.04
CA PRO A 167 -14.67 3.49 -5.33
C PRO A 167 -15.67 2.46 -5.83
N LYS A 168 -16.11 2.61 -7.07
CA LYS A 168 -17.09 1.71 -7.71
C LYS A 168 -16.63 0.25 -7.64
N GLU A 169 -15.33 0.02 -7.68
CA GLU A 169 -14.69 -1.28 -7.56
C GLU A 169 -14.91 -1.90 -6.18
N VAL A 170 -14.76 -1.12 -5.09
CA VAL A 170 -15.01 -1.59 -3.72
C VAL A 170 -16.50 -1.91 -3.52
N ALA A 171 -17.38 -1.05 -4.01
CA ALA A 171 -18.83 -1.30 -3.96
C ALA A 171 -19.23 -2.54 -4.78
N ALA A 172 -18.65 -2.73 -5.96
CA ALA A 172 -18.88 -3.90 -6.82
C ALA A 172 -18.30 -5.18 -6.21
N ALA A 173 -17.11 -5.11 -5.62
CA ALA A 173 -16.46 -6.22 -4.94
C ALA A 173 -17.30 -6.69 -3.74
N ARG A 174 -17.76 -5.77 -2.88
CA ARG A 174 -18.65 -6.08 -1.76
C ARG A 174 -19.94 -6.77 -2.23
N LYS A 175 -20.60 -6.19 -3.25
CA LYS A 175 -21.80 -6.80 -3.85
C LYS A 175 -21.54 -8.22 -4.40
N THR A 176 -20.38 -8.44 -4.99
CA THR A 176 -19.98 -9.74 -5.52
C THR A 176 -19.70 -10.73 -4.40
N ALA A 177 -19.01 -10.29 -3.34
CA ALA A 177 -18.74 -11.08 -2.15
C ALA A 177 -20.04 -11.48 -1.43
N ASP A 178 -20.98 -10.57 -1.26
CA ASP A 178 -22.29 -10.83 -0.67
C ASP A 178 -23.06 -11.89 -1.49
N LYS A 179 -23.01 -11.78 -2.83
CA LYS A 179 -23.65 -12.75 -3.73
C LYS A 179 -23.01 -14.13 -3.64
N LEU A 180 -21.68 -14.19 -3.56
CA LEU A 180 -20.92 -15.43 -3.41
C LEU A 180 -21.19 -16.07 -2.05
N ALA A 181 -21.21 -15.29 -0.97
CA ALA A 181 -21.52 -15.77 0.37
C ALA A 181 -22.96 -16.33 0.45
N ALA A 182 -23.94 -15.65 -0.18
CA ALA A 182 -25.30 -16.14 -0.26
C ALA A 182 -25.41 -17.45 -1.07
N ALA A 183 -24.68 -17.56 -2.19
CA ALA A 183 -24.63 -18.78 -2.98
C ALA A 183 -23.99 -19.94 -2.21
N GLN A 184 -22.87 -19.68 -1.53
CA GLN A 184 -22.17 -20.68 -0.70
C GLN A 184 -23.03 -21.12 0.50
N ALA A 185 -23.77 -20.21 1.13
CA ALA A 185 -24.69 -20.56 2.21
C ALA A 185 -25.87 -21.42 1.72
N ALA A 186 -26.42 -21.12 0.54
CA ALA A 186 -27.46 -21.93 -0.08
C ALA A 186 -26.96 -23.32 -0.47
N GLU A 187 -25.73 -23.41 -1.01
CA GLU A 187 -25.09 -24.67 -1.36
C GLU A 187 -24.76 -25.52 -0.12
N ALA A 188 -24.25 -24.89 0.94
CA ALA A 188 -24.00 -25.57 2.22
C ALA A 188 -25.31 -26.06 2.88
N ALA A 189 -26.40 -25.29 2.80
CA ALA A 189 -27.70 -25.71 3.30
C ALA A 189 -28.28 -26.88 2.48
N ALA A 190 -28.07 -26.90 1.16
CA ALA A 190 -28.48 -28.00 0.30
C ALA A 190 -27.66 -29.28 0.55
N ALA A 191 -26.36 -29.15 0.83
CA ALA A 191 -25.47 -30.26 1.17
C ALA A 191 -25.72 -30.83 2.58
N ALA A 192 -26.28 -30.03 3.50
CA ALA A 192 -26.63 -30.44 4.86
C ALA A 192 -28.06 -31.00 5.00
N ALA A 193 -28.84 -31.04 3.92
CA ALA A 193 -30.16 -31.66 3.92
C ALA A 193 -30.02 -33.19 4.08
N PRO A 194 -30.70 -33.83 5.05
CA PRO A 194 -30.62 -35.28 5.22
C PRO A 194 -31.17 -36.00 3.99
N ASP A 195 -30.54 -37.12 3.62
CA ASP A 195 -30.95 -37.94 2.49
C ASP A 195 -32.40 -38.42 2.73
N PRO A 196 -33.33 -38.26 1.76
CA PRO A 196 -34.71 -38.71 1.92
C PRO A 196 -34.85 -40.23 2.14
N SER A 197 -33.77 -41.00 2.01
CA SER A 197 -33.71 -42.42 2.35
C SER A 197 -33.53 -42.75 3.84
N ASP A 198 -33.23 -41.76 4.71
CA ASP A 198 -33.05 -41.94 6.17
C ASP A 198 -34.33 -41.68 7.00
N ALA A 199 -35.50 -41.63 6.38
CA ALA A 199 -36.77 -41.53 7.11
C ALA A 199 -37.06 -42.82 7.91
N PRO A 200 -37.30 -42.78 9.23
CA PRO A 200 -37.67 -43.97 10.00
C PRO A 200 -39.04 -44.48 9.50
N GLY A 201 -39.06 -45.68 8.93
CA GLY A 201 -40.28 -46.33 8.47
C GLY A 201 -41.31 -46.50 9.60
N GLU A 202 -42.58 -46.27 9.27
CA GLU A 202 -43.71 -46.43 10.19
C GLU A 202 -43.74 -47.86 10.79
N PRO A 203 -44.07 -48.00 12.09
CA PRO A 203 -44.17 -49.32 12.72
C PRO A 203 -45.36 -50.09 12.16
N GLY A 204 -45.07 -51.21 11.50
CA GLY A 204 -46.07 -52.14 10.96
C GLY A 204 -46.95 -52.79 12.05
N PRO A 205 -48.18 -53.21 11.71
CA PRO A 205 -49.16 -53.71 12.69
C PRO A 205 -48.76 -55.09 13.25
N PRO A 206 -49.20 -55.45 14.48
CA PRO A 206 -48.81 -56.69 15.14
C PRO A 206 -49.45 -57.91 14.45
N GLY A 207 -48.61 -58.88 14.07
CA GLY A 207 -49.01 -60.14 13.46
C GLY A 207 -49.71 -61.09 14.44
N ALA A 208 -50.76 -61.76 13.95
CA ALA A 208 -51.50 -62.79 14.66
C ALA A 208 -50.71 -64.12 14.75
N PRO A 209 -50.86 -64.91 15.83
CA PRO A 209 -50.19 -66.20 15.97
C PRO A 209 -50.89 -67.27 15.11
N GLY A 210 -50.09 -68.02 14.34
CA GLY A 210 -50.57 -69.10 13.47
C GLY A 210 -50.95 -70.37 14.23
N GLU A 211 -52.09 -70.94 13.83
CA GLU A 211 -52.54 -72.28 14.19
C GLU A 211 -51.61 -73.35 13.59
N GLY A 212 -51.05 -74.19 14.46
CA GLY A 212 -50.48 -75.49 14.11
C GLY A 212 -51.47 -76.59 14.50
N ALA A 213 -51.75 -77.48 13.55
CA ALA A 213 -52.45 -78.75 13.73
C ALA A 213 -51.54 -79.89 13.20
N PRO A 214 -51.86 -81.18 13.41
CA PRO A 214 -52.11 -81.86 14.69
C PRO A 214 -51.20 -83.10 14.85
N SER A 215 -50.95 -83.53 16.10
CA SER A 215 -50.92 -84.93 16.60
C SER A 215 -50.47 -84.93 18.05
#